data_AF-A0A0M0BLL6-F1
#
_entry.id   AF-A0A0M0BLL6-F1
#
_cell.length_a   1.000
_cell.length_b   1.000
_cell.length_c   1.000
_cell.angle_alpha   90.00
_cell.angle_beta   90.00
_cell.angle_gamma   90.00
#
_symmetry.space_group_name_H-M   'P 1'
#
loop_
_entity.id
_entity.type
_entity.pdbx_description
1 polymer ?
#
loop_
_entity_poly.entity_id
_entity_poly.type
_entity_poly.pdbx_seq_one_letter_code
_entity_poly.pdbx_strand_id
1 'polypeptide(L)'
;MNPPVPNRGRRGLSQVVTTLILLVVSVLMASGTVTYYSLAVTSSSLRHEQLDIKSACIWVNASGAQAAILIENIGGRDALIDRIEVRYGEVPWKSVYRAPAAEGEPTPVLGLNITGPFNHTIGNHTLSFERASGSIVLRVSEGAL
;
A
#
# COMPACT_ATOMS: atom_id res chain seq x y z
N MET A 1 8.82 -68.17 -48.66
CA MET A 1 8.63 -66.74 -48.34
C MET A 1 7.88 -66.68 -47.01
N ASN A 2 8.56 -66.37 -45.91
CA ASN A 2 7.93 -66.38 -44.57
C ASN A 2 7.24 -65.03 -44.31
N PRO A 3 6.01 -65.02 -43.74
CA PRO A 3 5.32 -63.78 -43.41
C PRO A 3 5.97 -63.09 -42.19
N PRO A 4 5.97 -61.75 -42.14
CA PRO A 4 6.55 -61.00 -41.04
C PRO A 4 5.71 -61.14 -39.76
N VAL A 5 6.38 -61.42 -38.65
CA VAL A 5 5.76 -61.65 -37.33
C VAL A 5 5.33 -60.31 -36.72
N PRO A 6 4.05 -60.10 -36.34
CA PRO A 6 3.60 -58.84 -35.78
C PRO A 6 4.06 -58.70 -34.32
N ASN A 7 4.98 -57.77 -34.09
CA ASN A 7 5.58 -57.49 -32.79
C ASN A 7 4.54 -56.84 -31.84
N ARG A 8 3.91 -57.65 -30.98
CA ARG A 8 2.76 -57.27 -30.12
C ARG A 8 3.14 -56.71 -28.73
N GLY A 9 4.43 -56.57 -28.42
CA GLY A 9 4.92 -56.35 -27.05
C GLY A 9 4.96 -54.92 -26.49
N ARG A 10 4.61 -53.87 -27.27
CA ARG A 10 4.79 -52.46 -26.84
C ARG A 10 3.53 -51.73 -26.36
N ARG A 11 2.34 -52.31 -26.57
CA ARG A 11 1.06 -51.61 -26.32
C ARG A 11 0.73 -51.47 -24.82
N GLY A 12 1.04 -52.48 -24.01
CA GLY A 12 0.76 -52.44 -22.56
C GLY A 12 1.66 -51.48 -21.78
N LEU A 13 2.93 -51.36 -22.18
CA LEU A 13 3.89 -50.44 -21.55
C LEU A 13 3.57 -48.98 -21.84
N SER A 14 3.06 -48.64 -23.03
CA SER A 14 2.70 -47.26 -23.38
C SER A 14 1.59 -46.71 -22.48
N GLN A 15 0.61 -47.54 -22.11
CA GLN A 15 -0.49 -47.11 -21.23
C GLN A 15 0.02 -46.75 -19.84
N VAL A 16 0.91 -47.57 -19.28
CA VAL A 16 1.54 -47.32 -17.96
C VAL A 16 2.44 -46.08 -18.01
N VAL A 17 3.18 -45.89 -19.11
CA VAL A 17 4.05 -44.73 -19.27
C VAL A 17 3.23 -43.45 -19.39
N THR A 18 2.13 -43.46 -20.14
CA THR A 18 1.24 -42.29 -20.23
C THR A 18 0.59 -41.95 -18.90
N THR A 19 0.15 -42.93 -18.11
CA THR A 19 -0.44 -42.66 -16.79
C THR A 19 0.61 -42.14 -15.80
N LEU A 20 1.86 -42.63 -15.86
CA LEU A 20 2.97 -42.11 -15.07
C LEU A 20 3.30 -40.66 -15.44
N ILE A 21 3.36 -40.34 -16.75
CA ILE A 21 3.62 -38.98 -17.23
C ILE A 21 2.51 -38.04 -16.76
N LEU A 22 1.24 -38.43 -16.95
CA LEU A 22 0.10 -37.63 -16.51
C LEU A 22 0.10 -37.43 -15.00
N LEU A 23 0.44 -38.45 -14.21
CA LEU A 23 0.58 -38.33 -12.77
C LEU A 23 1.65 -37.31 -12.38
N VAL A 24 2.85 -37.44 -12.94
CA VAL A 24 3.97 -36.56 -12.61
C VAL A 24 3.64 -35.11 -13.00
N VAL A 25 3.13 -34.88 -14.21
CA VAL A 25 2.76 -33.53 -14.65
C VAL A 25 1.64 -32.95 -13.78
N SER A 26 0.64 -33.76 -13.41
CA SER A 26 -0.45 -33.31 -12.54
C SER A 26 0.06 -32.87 -11.16
N VAL A 27 0.97 -33.62 -10.54
CA VAL A 27 1.54 -33.29 -9.23
C VAL A 27 2.47 -32.09 -9.32
N LEU A 28 3.29 -32.00 -10.36
CA LEU A 28 4.19 -30.86 -10.58
C LEU A 28 3.40 -29.57 -10.81
N MET A 29 2.33 -29.62 -11.62
CA MET A 29 1.46 -28.47 -11.84
C MET A 29 0.70 -28.11 -10.56
N ALA A 30 0.05 -29.09 -9.91
CA ALA A 30 -0.76 -28.83 -8.73
C ALA A 30 0.05 -28.27 -7.56
N SER A 31 1.26 -28.79 -7.30
CA SER A 31 2.09 -28.32 -6.20
C SER A 31 2.88 -27.06 -6.56
N GLY A 32 3.48 -27.01 -7.75
CA GLY A 32 4.37 -25.93 -8.16
C GLY A 32 3.63 -24.61 -8.37
N THR A 33 2.57 -24.60 -9.20
CA THR A 33 1.90 -23.34 -9.57
C THR A 33 1.03 -22.81 -8.44
N VAL A 34 0.37 -23.69 -7.67
CA VAL A 34 -0.47 -23.29 -6.54
C VAL A 34 0.36 -22.67 -5.44
N THR A 35 1.50 -23.29 -5.08
CA THR A 35 2.37 -22.74 -4.03
C THR A 35 2.97 -21.40 -4.47
N TYR A 36 3.42 -21.29 -5.71
CA TYR A 36 3.96 -20.03 -6.25
C TYR A 36 2.93 -18.91 -6.25
N TYR A 37 1.71 -19.18 -6.74
CA TYR A 37 0.64 -18.18 -6.77
C TYR A 37 0.15 -17.81 -5.37
N SER A 38 0.00 -18.81 -4.48
CA SER A 38 -0.42 -18.57 -3.10
C SER A 38 0.60 -17.73 -2.34
N LEU A 39 1.90 -17.97 -2.56
CA LEU A 39 2.97 -17.14 -2.00
C LEU A 39 2.93 -15.73 -2.57
N ALA A 40 2.78 -15.57 -3.88
CA ALA A 40 2.67 -14.26 -4.50
C ALA A 40 1.49 -13.45 -3.92
N VAL A 41 0.31 -14.06 -3.85
CA VAL A 41 -0.89 -13.43 -3.27
C VAL A 41 -0.71 -13.12 -1.77
N THR A 42 -0.21 -14.07 -0.98
CA THR A 42 0.02 -13.85 0.45
C THR A 42 1.06 -12.76 0.69
N SER A 43 2.14 -12.73 -0.09
CA SER A 43 3.20 -11.72 0.05
C SER A 43 2.74 -10.31 -0.32
N SER A 44 1.86 -10.17 -1.33
CA SER A 44 1.22 -8.88 -1.62
C SER A 44 0.25 -8.46 -0.51
N SER A 45 -0.46 -9.42 0.07
CA SER A 45 -1.32 -9.21 1.24
C SER A 45 -0.55 -9.12 2.56
N LEU A 46 0.76 -8.88 2.53
CA LEU A 46 1.54 -8.47 3.72
C LEU A 46 2.09 -7.06 3.57
N ARG A 47 2.04 -6.49 2.36
CA ARG A 47 2.57 -5.17 2.02
C ARG A 47 1.44 -4.24 1.62
N HIS A 48 0.42 -4.16 2.47
CA HIS A 48 -0.67 -3.23 2.28
C HIS A 48 -0.21 -1.81 2.59
N GLU A 49 -0.70 -0.85 1.81
CA GLU A 49 -0.68 0.57 2.17
C GLU A 49 -1.78 0.78 3.21
N GLN A 50 -1.38 1.17 4.42
CA GLN A 50 -2.32 1.41 5.51
C GLN A 50 -1.94 2.72 6.21
N LEU A 51 -2.86 3.66 6.16
CA LEU A 51 -2.72 4.97 6.80
C LEU A 51 -3.59 5.01 8.05
N ASP A 52 -3.02 5.55 9.12
CA ASP A 52 -3.71 5.81 10.38
C ASP A 52 -3.75 7.31 10.64
N ILE A 53 -4.91 7.81 11.08
CA ILE A 53 -5.07 9.21 11.47
C ILE A 53 -4.91 9.27 12.99
N LYS A 54 -3.74 9.69 13.47
CA LYS A 54 -3.43 9.73 14.90
C LYS A 54 -4.20 10.80 15.65
N SER A 55 -4.29 11.99 15.04
CA SER A 55 -5.01 13.11 15.64
C SER A 55 -5.50 14.04 14.55
N ALA A 56 -6.71 14.56 14.73
CA ALA A 56 -7.31 15.55 13.85
C ALA A 56 -7.93 16.65 14.70
N CYS A 57 -7.58 17.89 14.39
CA CYS A 57 -8.16 19.06 15.02
C CYS A 57 -8.79 19.95 13.96
N ILE A 58 -10.02 20.40 14.22
CA ILE A 58 -10.76 21.32 13.36
C ILE A 58 -11.09 22.55 14.18
N TRP A 59 -10.81 23.73 13.63
CA TRP A 59 -11.16 25.00 14.24
C TRP A 59 -11.75 25.96 13.23
N VAL A 60 -12.45 26.95 13.74
CA VAL A 60 -13.06 28.01 12.94
C VAL A 60 -12.45 29.34 13.37
N ASN A 61 -12.00 30.15 12.41
CA ASN A 61 -11.56 31.50 12.64
C ASN A 61 -12.38 32.49 11.78
N ALA A 62 -12.04 33.77 11.82
CA ALA A 62 -12.72 34.81 11.03
C ALA A 62 -12.54 34.67 9.50
N SER A 63 -11.54 33.91 9.02
CA SER A 63 -11.32 33.63 7.59
C SER A 63 -11.96 32.33 7.10
N GLY A 64 -12.42 31.46 7.99
CA GLY A 64 -13.15 30.24 7.66
C GLY A 64 -12.86 29.06 8.60
N ALA A 65 -13.31 27.88 8.19
CA ALA A 65 -12.99 26.61 8.85
C ALA A 65 -11.63 26.09 8.36
N GLN A 66 -10.79 25.65 9.29
CA GLN A 66 -9.48 25.06 9.04
C GLN A 66 -9.37 23.73 9.77
N ALA A 67 -8.54 22.84 9.25
CA ALA A 67 -8.29 21.53 9.83
C ALA A 67 -6.81 21.18 9.76
N ALA A 68 -6.31 20.54 10.81
CA ALA A 68 -5.00 19.90 10.85
C ALA A 68 -5.18 18.41 11.14
N ILE A 69 -4.41 17.58 10.44
CA ILE A 69 -4.48 16.13 10.53
C ILE A 69 -3.06 15.59 10.63
N LEU A 70 -2.80 14.77 11.63
CA LEU A 70 -1.60 13.97 11.77
C LEU A 70 -1.87 12.59 11.17
N ILE A 71 -1.10 12.24 10.13
CA ILE A 71 -1.23 10.99 9.38
C ILE A 71 0.07 10.22 9.52
N GLU A 72 -0.05 8.94 9.87
CA GLU A 72 1.07 8.01 9.93
C GLU A 72 0.85 6.85 8.95
N ASN A 73 1.95 6.43 8.31
CA ASN A 73 1.97 5.22 7.51
C ASN A 73 2.33 4.03 8.41
N ILE A 74 1.35 3.19 8.71
CA ILE A 74 1.51 1.94 9.47
C ILE A 74 1.58 0.72 8.55
N GLY A 75 1.52 0.94 7.24
CA GLY A 75 1.60 -0.10 6.21
C GLY A 75 3.03 -0.58 5.95
N GLY A 76 3.15 -1.68 5.23
CA GLY A 76 4.43 -2.28 4.82
C GLY A 76 4.99 -1.71 3.50
N ARG A 77 4.44 -0.60 3.01
CA ARG A 77 4.78 0.06 1.74
C ARG A 77 4.57 1.57 1.87
N ASP A 78 5.34 2.34 1.12
CA ASP A 78 5.12 3.78 0.94
C ASP A 78 3.68 4.07 0.48
N ALA A 79 3.08 5.12 1.05
CA ALA A 79 1.74 5.55 0.70
C ALA A 79 1.78 6.90 -0.01
N LEU A 80 0.85 7.10 -0.95
CA LEU A 80 0.74 8.33 -1.72
C LEU A 80 -0.57 9.05 -1.39
N ILE A 81 -0.49 10.30 -0.94
CA ILE A 81 -1.66 11.17 -0.78
C ILE A 81 -1.75 12.06 -2.01
N ASP A 82 -2.82 11.88 -2.78
CA ASP A 82 -3.12 12.67 -3.99
C ASP A 82 -4.29 13.65 -3.78
N ARG A 83 -5.23 13.30 -2.89
CA ARG A 83 -6.43 14.11 -2.63
C ARG A 83 -6.89 14.01 -1.19
N ILE A 84 -7.46 15.11 -0.69
CA ILE A 84 -8.13 15.17 0.61
C ILE A 84 -9.56 15.67 0.39
N GLU A 85 -10.53 14.90 0.88
CA GLU A 85 -11.95 15.23 0.80
C GLU A 85 -12.57 15.18 2.20
N VAL A 86 -13.43 16.16 2.52
CA VAL A 86 -14.17 16.20 3.78
C VAL A 86 -15.65 16.31 3.44
N ARG A 87 -16.45 15.31 3.86
CA ARG A 87 -17.90 15.25 3.60
C ARG A 87 -18.28 15.53 2.13
N TYR A 88 -17.59 14.87 1.20
CA TYR A 88 -17.79 15.02 -0.25
C TYR A 88 -17.40 16.39 -0.83
N GLY A 89 -16.76 17.27 -0.04
CA GLY A 89 -16.11 18.48 -0.52
C GLY A 89 -14.62 18.24 -0.71
N GLU A 90 -14.13 18.40 -1.94
CA GLU A 90 -12.70 18.33 -2.24
C GLU A 90 -12.00 19.61 -1.76
N VAL A 91 -10.88 19.42 -1.05
CA VAL A 91 -10.02 20.54 -0.64
C VAL A 91 -9.04 20.83 -1.78
N PRO A 92 -9.00 22.06 -2.32
CA PRO A 92 -8.04 22.42 -3.35
C PRO A 92 -6.61 22.16 -2.87
N TRP A 93 -5.80 21.48 -3.67
CA TRP A 93 -4.42 21.16 -3.29
C TRP A 93 -3.57 22.40 -2.93
N LYS A 94 -3.92 23.56 -3.51
CA LYS A 94 -3.28 24.85 -3.24
C LYS A 94 -3.44 25.33 -1.80
N SER A 95 -4.47 24.87 -1.09
CA SER A 95 -4.72 25.18 0.33
C SER A 95 -4.20 24.10 1.28
N VAL A 96 -3.54 23.06 0.78
CA VAL A 96 -2.92 22.01 1.59
C VAL A 96 -1.47 22.37 1.88
N TYR A 97 -1.11 22.32 3.15
CA TYR A 97 0.26 22.55 3.62
C TYR A 97 0.73 21.32 4.38
N ARG A 98 2.01 20.97 4.22
CA ARG A 98 2.61 19.80 4.85
C ARG A 98 3.87 20.19 5.61
N ALA A 99 4.15 19.42 6.66
CA ALA A 99 5.40 19.41 7.39
C ALA A 99 5.71 17.96 7.77
N PRO A 100 6.98 17.60 8.02
CA PRO A 100 7.31 16.32 8.65
C PRO A 100 6.61 16.23 10.01
N ALA A 101 6.09 15.05 10.33
CA ALA A 101 5.46 14.80 11.61
C ALA A 101 6.45 15.03 12.76
N ALA A 102 6.00 15.68 13.82
CA ALA A 102 6.70 15.75 15.10
C ALA A 102 5.79 15.14 16.17
N GLU A 103 6.40 14.68 17.28
CA GLU A 103 5.64 14.19 18.42
C GLU A 103 4.78 15.30 19.02
N GLY A 104 3.47 15.03 19.10
CA GLY A 104 2.49 15.93 19.70
C GLY A 104 1.19 16.00 18.91
N GLU A 105 0.16 16.57 19.54
CA GLU A 105 -1.14 16.75 18.91
C GLU A 105 -1.22 18.13 18.23
N PRO A 106 -1.83 18.23 17.04
CA PRO A 106 -2.12 19.51 16.42
C PRO A 106 -3.07 20.30 17.33
N THR A 107 -2.61 21.45 17.82
CA THR A 107 -3.44 22.34 18.65
C THR A 107 -3.93 23.53 17.82
N PRO A 108 -5.20 23.94 18.00
CA PRO A 108 -5.74 25.05 17.24
C PRO A 108 -5.12 26.36 17.74
N VAL A 109 -4.48 27.11 16.84
CA VAL A 109 -3.97 28.46 17.16
C VAL A 109 -5.00 29.49 16.76
N LEU A 110 -5.52 30.20 17.76
CA LEU A 110 -6.46 31.31 17.56
C LEU A 110 -5.79 32.39 16.70
N GLY A 111 -6.46 32.76 15.59
CA GLY A 111 -6.00 33.82 14.69
C GLY A 111 -4.99 33.41 13.62
N LEU A 112 -4.59 32.14 13.54
CA LEU A 112 -3.77 31.66 12.44
C LEU A 112 -4.60 31.65 11.15
N ASN A 113 -4.21 32.47 10.18
CA ASN A 113 -4.79 32.49 8.83
C ASN A 113 -3.77 31.93 7.84
N ILE A 114 -4.03 30.73 7.35
CA ILE A 114 -3.08 30.02 6.47
C ILE A 114 -3.24 30.55 5.04
N THR A 115 -2.60 31.67 4.74
CA THR A 115 -2.55 32.26 3.38
C THR A 115 -1.25 31.99 2.65
N GLY A 116 -0.27 31.40 3.33
CA GLY A 116 1.07 31.10 2.80
C GLY A 116 1.83 30.12 3.71
N PRO A 117 3.11 29.84 3.40
CA PRO A 117 3.94 29.03 4.28
C PRO A 117 4.02 29.66 5.67
N PHE A 118 3.91 28.84 6.70
CA PHE A 118 3.85 29.29 8.09
C PHE A 118 4.61 28.33 8.99
N ASN A 119 5.04 28.83 10.13
CA ASN A 119 5.66 28.01 11.17
C ASN A 119 4.65 27.79 12.28
N HIS A 120 4.56 26.57 12.78
CA HIS A 120 3.73 26.24 13.93
C HIS A 120 4.48 25.29 14.88
N THR A 121 4.41 25.59 16.17
CA THR A 121 5.03 24.82 17.22
C THR A 121 4.08 23.73 17.70
N ILE A 122 4.46 22.47 17.49
CA ILE A 122 3.79 21.30 18.06
C ILE A 122 4.70 20.75 19.15
N GLY A 123 4.23 20.75 20.39
CA GLY A 123 5.07 20.42 21.55
C GLY A 123 6.28 21.36 21.65
N ASN A 124 7.49 20.79 21.58
CA ASN A 124 8.75 21.53 21.62
C ASN A 124 9.41 21.71 20.23
N HIS A 125 8.74 21.27 19.16
CA HIS A 125 9.25 21.32 17.79
C HIS A 125 8.55 22.40 16.98
N THR A 126 9.33 23.28 16.33
CA THR A 126 8.79 24.24 15.36
C THR A 126 8.79 23.61 13.99
N LEU A 127 7.61 23.36 13.43
CA LEU A 127 7.43 22.82 12.11
C LEU A 127 7.22 23.95 11.10
N SER A 128 7.95 23.89 9.98
CA SER A 128 7.75 24.76 8.83
C SER A 128 6.82 24.08 7.84
N PHE A 129 5.62 24.63 7.69
CA PHE A 129 4.61 24.13 6.76
C PHE A 129 4.81 24.75 5.39
N GLU A 130 5.06 23.90 4.40
CA GLU A 130 5.20 24.28 3.00
C GLU A 130 3.97 23.83 2.21
N ARG A 131 3.63 24.59 1.17
CA ARG A 131 2.51 24.23 0.30
C ARG A 131 2.80 22.90 -0.39
N ALA A 132 1.82 22.01 -0.41
CA ALA A 132 1.92 20.76 -1.13
C ALA A 132 2.08 21.01 -2.64
N SER A 133 3.10 20.42 -3.25
CA SER A 133 3.33 20.43 -4.70
C SER A 133 3.38 18.98 -5.20
N GLY A 134 2.39 18.63 -6.02
CA GLY A 134 2.19 17.23 -6.44
C GLY A 134 1.80 16.31 -5.28
N SER A 135 1.91 15.00 -5.52
CA SER A 135 1.52 13.97 -4.58
C SER A 135 2.47 13.88 -3.37
N ILE A 136 1.91 13.75 -2.16
CA ILE A 136 2.69 13.63 -0.93
C ILE A 136 3.04 12.16 -0.72
N VAL A 137 4.34 11.84 -0.69
CA VAL A 137 4.84 10.49 -0.37
C VAL A 137 5.04 10.38 1.13
N LEU A 138 4.35 9.42 1.75
CA LEU A 138 4.58 8.98 3.12
C LEU A 138 5.42 7.70 3.09
N ARG A 139 6.71 7.86 3.36
CA ARG A 139 7.65 6.74 3.42
C ARG A 139 7.29 5.81 4.57
N VAL A 140 7.51 4.51 4.38
CA VAL A 140 7.54 3.57 5.50
C VAL A 140 8.67 3.95 6.45
N SER A 141 8.42 3.96 7.76
CA SER A 141 9.48 4.18 8.74
C SER A 141 10.37 2.93 8.80
N GLU A 142 11.68 3.08 8.59
CA GLU A 142 12.65 1.97 8.62
C GLU A 142 12.93 1.43 10.04
N GLY A 143 12.07 1.71 11.04
CA GLY A 143 12.40 1.55 12.46
C GLY A 143 11.29 1.03 13.38
N ALA A 144 10.30 0.30 12.87
CA ALA A 144 9.30 -0.38 13.71
C ALA A 144 9.34 -1.90 13.48
N LEU A 145 10.39 -2.54 14.00
CA LEU A 145 10.43 -3.96 14.34
C LEU A 145 10.77 -4.09 15.82
#